data_AF-A0A5P8P1D4-F1
#
_entry.id   AF-A0A5P8P1D4-F1
#
_cell.length_a   1.000
_cell.length_b   1.000
_cell.length_c   1.000
_cell.angle_alpha   90.00
_cell.angle_beta   90.00
_cell.angle_gamma   90.00
#
_symmetry.space_group_name_H-M   'P 1'
#
loop_
_entity.id
_entity.type
_entity.pdbx_description
1 polymer ?
#
loop_
_entity_poly.entity_id
_entity_poly.type
_entity_poly.pdbx_seq_one_letter_code
_entity_poly.pdbx_strand_id
1 'polypeptide(L)'
;MKKVLLTLAVSSIVTFASADEKTIKATMSLMTQGMAQIQHGFAYSNRMDVENGIKVLENANAIFSKVDVTTFIENNNKVQVTKNINENLAENLEKFKKAVKAQDYTESTKYYGQVTSNCIACHRTIRGW
;
A
#
# COMPACT_ATOMS: atom_id res chain seq x y z
N MET A 1 2.15 -30.47 -52.31
CA MET A 1 1.87 -29.15 -51.69
C MET A 1 0.89 -29.35 -50.53
N LYS A 2 1.36 -29.39 -49.29
CA LYS A 2 0.52 -29.35 -48.09
C LYS A 2 1.26 -28.49 -47.07
N LYS A 3 0.91 -27.21 -46.96
CA LYS A 3 1.38 -26.35 -45.88
C LYS A 3 0.39 -26.52 -44.73
N VAL A 4 0.84 -27.22 -43.69
CA VAL A 4 0.11 -27.40 -42.44
C VAL A 4 0.06 -26.05 -41.75
N LEU A 5 -1.14 -25.50 -41.59
CA LEU A 5 -1.44 -24.35 -40.76
C LEU A 5 -1.26 -24.76 -39.30
N LEU A 6 -0.20 -24.30 -38.66
CA LEU A 6 0.00 -24.42 -37.22
C LEU A 6 -0.68 -23.23 -36.54
N THR A 7 -1.91 -23.47 -36.06
CA THR A 7 -2.66 -22.57 -35.19
C THR A 7 -1.99 -22.53 -33.81
N LEU A 8 -1.36 -21.41 -33.45
CA LEU A 8 -0.99 -21.14 -32.06
C LEU A 8 -2.27 -20.79 -31.28
N ALA A 9 -2.82 -21.78 -30.58
CA ALA A 9 -3.78 -21.54 -29.52
C ALA A 9 -3.03 -21.03 -28.29
N VAL A 10 -3.08 -19.71 -28.06
CA VAL A 10 -2.67 -19.12 -26.77
C VAL A 10 -3.77 -19.44 -25.77
N SER A 11 -3.58 -20.51 -25.01
CA SER A 11 -4.41 -20.85 -23.86
C SER A 11 -4.12 -19.86 -22.73
N SER A 12 -4.85 -18.74 -22.71
CA SER A 12 -4.86 -17.84 -21.56
C SER A 12 -5.55 -18.54 -20.39
N ILE A 13 -4.76 -19.13 -19.49
CA ILE A 13 -5.25 -19.63 -18.21
C ILE A 13 -5.69 -18.40 -17.40
N VAL A 14 -6.99 -18.12 -17.40
CA VAL A 14 -7.58 -17.10 -16.51
C VAL A 14 -7.57 -17.69 -15.11
N THR A 15 -6.54 -17.38 -14.32
CA THR A 15 -6.56 -17.66 -12.88
C THR A 15 -7.56 -16.71 -12.22
N PHE A 16 -8.66 -17.25 -11.72
CA PHE A 16 -9.63 -16.50 -10.92
C PHE A 16 -8.99 -16.13 -9.58
N ALA A 17 -8.48 -14.89 -9.48
CA ALA A 17 -8.00 -14.34 -8.21
C ALA A 17 -9.16 -14.25 -7.21
N SER A 18 -8.90 -14.55 -5.94
CA SER A 18 -9.89 -14.38 -4.88
C SER A 18 -10.28 -12.90 -4.72
N ALA A 19 -11.45 -12.63 -4.14
CA ALA A 19 -11.89 -11.26 -3.87
C ALA A 19 -10.90 -10.50 -2.97
N ASP A 20 -10.26 -11.21 -2.03
CA ASP A 20 -9.23 -10.65 -1.15
C ASP A 20 -7.95 -10.33 -1.91
N GLU A 21 -7.48 -11.20 -2.80
CA GLU A 21 -6.28 -10.93 -3.60
C GLU A 21 -6.45 -9.70 -4.49
N LYS A 22 -7.62 -9.55 -5.11
CA LYS A 22 -7.95 -8.35 -5.91
C LYS A 22 -8.00 -7.10 -5.04
N THR A 23 -8.60 -7.18 -3.85
CA THR A 23 -8.69 -6.07 -2.89
C THR A 23 -7.31 -5.66 -2.41
N ILE A 24 -6.45 -6.60 -2.04
CA ILE A 24 -5.07 -6.34 -1.62
C ILE A 24 -4.29 -5.63 -2.73
N LYS A 25 -4.33 -6.16 -3.97
CA LYS A 25 -3.65 -5.53 -5.12
C LYS A 25 -4.12 -4.10 -5.36
N ALA A 26 -5.43 -3.88 -5.34
CA ALA A 26 -6.01 -2.55 -5.50
C ALA A 26 -5.57 -1.60 -4.37
N THR A 27 -5.63 -2.06 -3.13
CA THR A 27 -5.23 -1.27 -1.95
C THR A 27 -3.74 -0.95 -1.94
N MET A 28 -2.86 -1.89 -2.32
CA MET A 28 -1.43 -1.62 -2.46
C MET A 28 -1.13 -0.63 -3.59
N SER A 29 -1.89 -0.67 -4.69
CA SER A 29 -1.80 0.32 -5.76
C SER A 29 -2.18 1.72 -5.26
N LEU A 30 -3.28 1.85 -4.50
CA LEU A 30 -3.67 3.11 -3.88
C LEU A 30 -2.61 3.61 -2.89
N MET A 31 -2.05 2.74 -2.06
CA MET A 31 -0.95 3.12 -1.16
C MET A 31 0.27 3.65 -1.93
N THR A 32 0.63 2.99 -3.04
CA THR A 32 1.74 3.46 -3.91
C THR A 32 1.45 4.84 -4.49
N GLN A 33 0.22 5.07 -4.97
CA GLN A 33 -0.22 6.36 -5.49
C GLN A 33 -0.15 7.46 -4.41
N GLY A 34 -0.65 7.18 -3.20
CA GLY A 34 -0.59 8.13 -2.08
C GLY A 34 0.85 8.50 -1.70
N MET A 35 1.75 7.51 -1.65
CA MET A 35 3.18 7.75 -1.39
C MET A 35 3.81 8.62 -2.47
N ALA A 36 3.56 8.32 -3.75
CA ALA A 36 4.09 9.10 -4.87
C ALA A 36 3.56 10.54 -4.86
N GLN A 37 2.28 10.74 -4.53
CA GLN A 37 1.68 12.06 -4.44
C GLN A 37 2.28 12.88 -3.28
N ILE A 38 2.54 12.25 -2.13
CA ILE A 38 3.24 12.91 -1.02
C ILE A 38 4.66 13.33 -1.43
N GLN A 39 5.40 12.45 -2.09
CA GLN A 39 6.75 12.75 -2.58
C GLN A 39 6.75 13.92 -3.56
N HIS A 40 5.80 13.92 -4.50
CA HIS A 40 5.59 15.05 -5.42
C HIS A 40 5.31 16.33 -4.64
N GLY A 41 4.42 16.28 -3.65
CA GLY A 41 4.09 17.42 -2.80
C GLY A 41 5.30 18.01 -2.08
N PHE A 42 6.17 17.17 -1.50
CA PHE A 42 7.42 17.65 -0.89
C PHE A 42 8.40 18.22 -1.92
N ALA A 43 8.58 17.55 -3.06
CA ALA A 43 9.53 17.98 -4.09
C ALA A 43 9.18 19.35 -4.70
N TYR A 44 7.88 19.65 -4.83
CA TYR A 44 7.37 20.88 -5.44
C TYR A 44 6.78 21.87 -4.43
N SER A 45 6.98 21.65 -3.12
CA SER A 45 6.40 22.49 -2.06
C SER A 45 4.87 22.66 -2.17
N ASN A 46 4.17 21.63 -2.66
CA ASN A 46 2.71 21.61 -2.80
C ASN A 46 2.07 20.92 -1.59
N ARG A 47 1.62 21.71 -0.62
CA ARG A 47 0.93 21.20 0.59
C ARG A 47 -0.33 20.39 0.25
N MET A 48 -1.06 20.80 -0.78
CA MET A 48 -2.30 20.13 -1.16
C MET A 48 -2.03 18.69 -1.66
N ASP A 49 -0.94 18.48 -2.39
CA ASP A 49 -0.52 17.14 -2.79
C ASP A 49 -0.15 16.27 -1.60
N VAL A 50 0.55 16.84 -0.61
CA VAL A 50 0.87 16.10 0.63
C VAL A 50 -0.42 15.71 1.37
N GLU A 51 -1.34 16.65 1.57
CA GLU A 51 -2.62 16.40 2.25
C GLU A 51 -3.49 15.37 1.50
N ASN A 52 -3.58 15.48 0.18
CA ASN A 52 -4.33 14.55 -0.66
C ASN A 52 -3.70 13.15 -0.65
N GLY A 53 -2.38 13.05 -0.75
CA GLY A 53 -1.69 11.77 -0.68
C GLY A 53 -1.86 11.10 0.69
N ILE A 54 -1.80 11.86 1.80
CA ILE A 54 -2.13 11.33 3.14
C ILE A 54 -3.57 10.78 3.16
N LYS A 55 -4.54 11.51 2.61
CA LYS A 55 -5.94 11.06 2.54
C LYS A 55 -6.09 9.77 1.72
N VAL A 56 -5.36 9.63 0.61
CA VAL A 56 -5.31 8.39 -0.17
C VAL A 56 -4.77 7.23 0.68
N LEU A 57 -3.71 7.45 1.45
CA LEU A 57 -3.15 6.44 2.36
C LEU A 57 -4.13 6.07 3.49
N GLU A 58 -4.80 7.04 4.11
CA GLU A 58 -5.80 6.79 5.16
C GLU A 58 -6.94 5.90 4.64
N ASN A 59 -7.47 6.24 3.45
CA ASN A 59 -8.54 5.47 2.82
C ASN A 59 -8.07 4.05 2.45
N ALA A 60 -6.89 3.92 1.86
CA ALA A 60 -6.32 2.63 1.51
C ALA A 60 -6.08 1.76 2.76
N ASN A 61 -5.55 2.36 3.84
CA ASN A 61 -5.33 1.66 5.09
C ASN A 61 -6.64 1.17 5.73
N ALA A 62 -7.69 1.99 5.68
CA ALA A 62 -9.02 1.63 6.18
C ALA A 62 -9.73 0.53 5.35
N ILE A 63 -9.38 0.40 4.07
CA ILE A 63 -9.80 -0.75 3.25
C ILE A 63 -9.00 -2.00 3.67
N PHE A 64 -7.67 -1.87 3.79
CA PHE A 64 -6.81 -2.99 4.15
C PHE A 64 -7.13 -3.58 5.53
N SER A 65 -7.50 -2.75 6.50
CA SER A 65 -7.81 -3.20 7.86
C SER A 65 -8.99 -4.18 7.95
N LYS A 66 -9.80 -4.26 6.89
CA LYS A 66 -10.95 -5.17 6.77
C LYS A 66 -10.62 -6.46 6.00
N VAL A 67 -9.43 -6.54 5.39
CA VAL A 67 -9.00 -7.73 4.65
C VAL A 67 -8.67 -8.84 5.65
N ASP A 68 -9.15 -10.05 5.38
CA ASP A 68 -8.70 -11.22 6.12
C ASP A 68 -7.27 -11.59 5.70
N VAL A 69 -6.31 -11.15 6.50
CA VAL A 69 -4.89 -11.37 6.22
C VAL A 69 -4.46 -12.83 6.33
N THR A 70 -5.27 -13.71 6.93
CA THR A 70 -4.96 -15.14 7.02
C THR A 70 -5.00 -15.82 5.65
N THR A 71 -5.71 -15.23 4.68
CA THR A 71 -5.88 -15.79 3.32
C THR A 71 -4.60 -15.76 2.48
N PHE A 72 -3.62 -14.93 2.84
CA PHE A 72 -2.36 -14.79 2.10
C PHE A 72 -1.12 -14.84 2.99
N ILE A 73 -1.29 -15.01 4.30
CA ILE A 73 -0.20 -15.22 5.24
C ILE A 73 -0.23 -16.70 5.65
N GLU A 74 0.66 -17.49 5.05
CA GLU A 74 0.74 -18.95 5.27
C GLU A 74 1.04 -19.34 6.74
N ASN A 75 1.57 -18.42 7.54
CA ASN A 75 1.92 -18.65 8.94
C ASN A 75 1.19 -17.69 9.90
N ASN A 76 0.30 -18.24 10.75
CA ASN A 76 -0.52 -17.47 11.70
C ASN A 76 0.28 -16.56 12.67
N ASN A 77 1.57 -16.83 12.90
CA ASN A 77 2.42 -16.00 13.76
C ASN A 77 2.68 -14.58 13.20
N LYS A 78 2.43 -14.34 11.92
CA LYS A 78 2.61 -13.04 11.27
C LYS A 78 1.33 -12.20 11.22
N VAL A 79 0.16 -12.81 11.45
CA VAL A 79 -1.15 -12.14 11.37
C VAL A 79 -1.24 -10.97 12.35
N GLN A 80 -0.88 -11.21 13.62
CA GLN A 80 -0.91 -10.14 14.64
C GLN A 80 0.10 -9.04 14.33
N VAL A 81 1.29 -9.40 13.85
CA VAL A 81 2.32 -8.43 13.46
C VAL A 81 1.80 -7.53 12.33
N THR A 82 1.13 -8.10 11.33
CA THR A 82 0.53 -7.33 10.23
C THR A 82 -0.56 -6.38 10.73
N LYS A 83 -1.42 -6.82 11.66
CA LYS A 83 -2.44 -5.94 12.28
C LYS A 83 -1.79 -4.78 13.02
N ASN A 84 -0.79 -5.06 13.86
CA ASN A 84 -0.05 -4.03 14.60
C ASN A 84 0.62 -3.02 13.65
N ILE A 85 1.19 -3.47 12.53
CA ILE A 85 1.79 -2.58 11.53
C ILE A 85 0.73 -1.69 10.87
N ASN A 86 -0.46 -2.23 10.57
CA ASN A 86 -1.57 -1.47 10.00
C ASN A 86 -2.09 -0.39 10.98
N GLU A 87 -2.21 -0.73 12.27
CA GLU A 87 -2.59 0.20 13.33
C GLU A 87 -1.56 1.32 13.49
N ASN A 88 -0.27 0.95 13.56
CA ASN A 88 0.83 1.94 13.62
C ASN A 88 0.84 2.86 12.40
N LEU A 89 0.52 2.34 11.21
CA LEU A 89 0.39 3.15 10.00
C LEU A 89 -0.75 4.16 10.15
N ALA A 90 -1.90 3.76 10.69
CA ALA A 90 -3.02 4.68 10.94
C ALA A 90 -2.61 5.82 11.91
N GLU A 91 -1.96 5.48 13.01
CA GLU A 91 -1.48 6.47 13.99
C GLU A 91 -0.47 7.44 13.39
N ASN A 92 0.50 6.92 12.63
CA ASN A 92 1.52 7.73 11.99
C ASN A 92 0.93 8.64 10.91
N LEU A 93 -0.08 8.20 10.16
CA LEU A 93 -0.80 9.04 9.21
C LEU A 93 -1.56 10.18 9.91
N GLU A 94 -2.17 9.91 11.06
CA GLU A 94 -2.84 10.96 11.84
C GLU A 94 -1.84 12.02 12.33
N LYS A 95 -0.71 11.57 12.89
CA LYS A 95 0.37 12.46 13.35
C LYS A 95 0.98 13.24 12.19
N PHE A 96 1.19 12.59 11.04
CA PHE A 96 1.66 13.24 9.82
C PHE A 96 0.70 14.34 9.35
N LYS A 97 -0.60 14.02 9.28
CA LYS A 97 -1.65 14.99 8.93
C LYS A 97 -1.66 16.19 9.86
N LYS A 98 -1.51 15.97 11.17
CA LYS A 98 -1.41 17.05 12.17
C LYS A 98 -0.18 17.94 11.93
N ALA A 99 0.99 17.34 11.69
CA ALA A 99 2.22 18.08 11.42
C ALA A 99 2.12 18.93 10.13
N VAL A 100 1.56 18.37 9.05
CA VAL A 100 1.36 19.10 7.78
C VAL A 100 0.42 20.28 7.96
N LYS A 101 -0.69 20.10 8.70
CA LYS A 101 -1.65 21.18 9.00
C LYS A 101 -1.03 22.28 9.86
N ALA A 102 -0.14 21.92 10.78
CA ALA A 102 0.62 22.86 11.60
C ALA A 102 1.77 23.54 10.83
N GLN A 103 2.02 23.15 9.57
CA GLN A 103 3.15 23.59 8.75
C GLN A 103 4.52 23.27 9.39
N ASP A 104 4.57 22.28 10.27
CA ASP A 104 5.81 21.78 10.86
C ASP A 104 6.42 20.73 9.91
N TYR A 105 7.22 21.20 8.95
CA TYR A 105 7.78 20.34 7.91
C TYR A 105 8.91 19.43 8.42
N THR A 106 9.57 19.79 9.53
CA THR A 106 10.53 18.92 10.22
C THR A 106 9.81 17.71 10.79
N GLU A 107 8.72 17.92 11.52
CA GLU A 107 7.94 16.82 12.08
C GLU A 107 7.16 16.05 10.99
N SER A 108 6.74 16.75 9.93
CA SER A 108 6.10 16.14 8.76
C SER A 108 7.01 15.13 8.06
N THR A 109 8.27 15.49 7.81
CA THR A 109 9.25 14.59 7.16
C THR A 109 9.60 13.40 8.04
N LYS A 110 9.68 13.59 9.37
CA LYS A 110 9.82 12.51 10.34
C LYS A 110 8.65 11.51 10.25
N TYR A 111 7.41 11.98 10.30
CA TYR A 111 6.26 11.06 10.22
C TYR A 111 6.11 10.42 8.84
N TYR A 112 6.47 11.11 7.77
CA TYR A 112 6.57 10.50 6.44
C TYR A 112 7.57 9.33 6.42
N GLY A 113 8.72 9.49 7.10
CA GLY A 113 9.69 8.42 7.32
C GLY A 113 9.11 7.25 8.12
N GLN A 114 8.30 7.53 9.15
CA GLN A 114 7.63 6.48 9.94
C GLN A 114 6.58 5.71 9.13
N VAL A 115 5.78 6.40 8.32
CA VAL A 115 4.85 5.78 7.36
C VAL A 115 5.61 4.85 6.41
N THR A 116 6.71 5.33 5.83
CA THR A 116 7.58 4.53 4.94
C THR A 116 8.13 3.30 5.68
N SER A 117 8.56 3.47 6.93
CA SER A 117 9.05 2.39 7.78
C SER A 117 7.97 1.33 8.04
N ASN A 118 6.70 1.71 8.26
CA ASN A 118 5.60 0.74 8.39
C ASN A 118 5.41 -0.08 7.10
N CYS A 119 5.48 0.56 5.92
CA CYS A 119 5.40 -0.14 4.64
C CYS A 119 6.53 -1.17 4.51
N ILE A 120 7.78 -0.76 4.80
CA ILE A 120 8.95 -1.64 4.77
C ILE A 120 8.76 -2.80 5.75
N ALA A 121 8.39 -2.53 7.00
CA ALA A 121 8.19 -3.56 8.03
C ALA A 121 7.19 -4.64 7.60
N CYS A 122 6.07 -4.24 6.99
CA CYS A 122 5.10 -5.19 6.44
C CYS A 122 5.72 -6.03 5.32
N HIS A 123 6.40 -5.39 4.37
CA HIS A 123 7.05 -6.08 3.25
C HIS A 123 8.16 -7.03 3.71
N ARG A 124 8.96 -6.67 4.72
CA ARG A 124 9.96 -7.58 5.31
C ARG A 124 9.28 -8.79 5.96
N THR A 125 8.19 -8.56 6.71
CA THR A 125 7.47 -9.62 7.43
C THR A 125 6.79 -10.61 6.48
N ILE A 126 6.13 -10.10 5.44
CA ILE A 126 5.29 -10.90 4.53
C ILE A 126 6.06 -11.39 3.31
N ARG A 127 6.90 -10.55 2.71
CA ARG A 127 7.60 -10.81 1.45
C ARG A 127 9.08 -11.16 1.62
N GLY A 128 9.63 -11.04 2.83
CA GLY A 128 11.05 -11.31 3.09
C GLY A 128 12.01 -10.28 2.46
N TRP A 129 11.52 -9.04 2.24
CA TRP A 129 12.37 -7.94 1.80
C TRP A 129 13.50 -7.64 2.81
#